data_AF-A0AAW2NAE5-F1
#
_entry.id   AF-A0AAW2NAE5-F1
#
_cell.length_a   1.000
_cell.length_b   1.000
_cell.length_c   1.000
_cell.angle_alpha   90.00
_cell.angle_beta   90.00
_cell.angle_gamma   90.00
#
_symmetry.space_group_name_H-M   'P 1'
#
loop_
_entity.id
_entity.type
_entity.pdbx_description
1 polymer ?
#
loop_
_entity_poly.entity_id
_entity_poly.type
_entity_poly.pdbx_seq_one_letter_code
_entity_poly.pdbx_strand_id
1 'polypeptide(L)' 'MVVKGLPSPSDDTLILVCGPPGLMKHISGDKAKDRSQGQLTGILKELGYTEDMVYKF' A
#
# COMPACT_ATOMS: atom_id res chain seq x y z
N MET A 1 11.22 2.08 -11.58
CA MET A 1 10.03 2.27 -12.45
C MET A 1 8.81 2.75 -11.66
N VAL A 2 8.49 2.21 -10.47
CA VAL A 2 7.33 2.64 -9.64
C VAL A 2 7.42 4.10 -9.16
N VAL A 3 8.61 4.54 -8.71
CA VAL A 3 8.85 5.89 -8.15
C VAL A 3 8.54 7.03 -9.13
N LYS A 4 8.48 6.78 -10.45
CA LYS A 4 8.12 7.82 -11.43
C LYS A 4 6.63 8.19 -11.38
N GLY A 5 5.76 7.26 -10.96
CA GLY A 5 4.31 7.42 -11.05
C GLY A 5 3.61 7.68 -9.71
N LEU A 6 4.33 7.62 -8.59
CA LEU A 6 3.78 7.81 -7.25
C LEU A 6 4.45 8.98 -6.54
N PRO A 7 3.74 9.69 -5.66
CA PRO A 7 4.38 10.65 -4.75
C PRO A 7 5.40 9.93 -3.87
N SER A 8 6.53 10.57 -3.58
CA SER A 8 7.53 10.04 -2.64
C SER A 8 6.93 9.87 -1.24
N PRO A 9 7.37 8.87 -0.44
CA PRO A 9 6.89 8.71 0.94
C PRO A 9 7.08 9.99 1.77
N SER A 10 5.98 10.50 2.32
CA SER A 10 5.93 11.67 3.19
C SER A 10 4.60 11.70 3.95
N ASP A 11 4.51 12.55 4.98
CA ASP A 11 3.29 12.69 5.79
C ASP A 11 2.07 13.21 4.98
N ASP A 12 2.31 13.86 3.84
CA ASP A 12 1.27 14.35 2.91
C ASP A 12 0.91 13.32 1.82
N THR A 13 1.48 12.12 1.88
CA THR A 13 1.26 11.08 0.86
C THR A 13 0.13 10.14 1.23
N LEU A 14 -0.82 9.99 0.31
CA LEU A 14 -1.88 8.98 0.38
C LEU A 14 -1.91 8.13 -0.89
N ILE A 15 -1.71 6.83 -0.74
CA ILE A 15 -1.79 5.82 -1.79
C ILE A 15 -3.05 5.00 -1.59
N LEU A 16 -3.88 4.95 -2.62
CA LEU A 16 -5.13 4.20 -2.65
C LEU A 16 -4.96 2.93 -3.47
N VAL A 17 -5.22 1.76 -2.88
CA VAL A 17 -4.97 0.46 -3.54
C VAL A 17 -6.26 -0.37 -3.59
N CYS A 18 -6.60 -0.82 -4.79
CA CYS A 18 -7.71 -1.73 -5.05
C CYS A 18 -7.31 -2.68 -6.20
N GLY A 19 -7.66 -3.95 -6.08
CA GLY A 19 -7.37 -4.92 -7.12
C GLY A 19 -7.60 -6.37 -6.69
N PRO A 20 -7.31 -7.34 -7.57
CA PRO A 20 -7.42 -8.76 -7.25
C PRO A 20 -6.37 -9.18 -6.20
N PRO A 21 -6.57 -10.30 -5.47
CA PRO A 21 -5.69 -10.71 -4.37
C PRO A 21 -4.20 -10.83 -4.74
N GLY A 22 -3.90 -11.27 -5.97
CA GLY A 22 -2.52 -11.33 -6.47
C GLY A 22 -1.85 -9.96 -6.56
N LEU A 23 -2.59 -8.94 -7.02
CA LEU A 23 -2.11 -7.55 -7.06
C LEU A 23 -1.94 -7.02 -5.64
N MET A 24 -2.96 -7.18 -4.80
CA MET A 24 -2.92 -6.69 -3.41
C MET A 24 -1.70 -7.23 -2.69
N LYS A 25 -1.47 -8.55 -2.72
CA LYS A 25 -0.30 -9.19 -2.11
C LYS A 25 1.04 -8.64 -2.59
N HIS A 26 1.16 -8.28 -3.88
CA HIS A 26 2.40 -7.78 -4.46
C HIS A 26 2.65 -6.29 -4.17
N ILE A 27 1.58 -5.50 -4.02
CA ILE A 27 1.65 -4.04 -3.88
C ILE A 27 1.64 -3.59 -2.42
N SER A 28 0.67 -4.04 -1.62
CA SER A 28 0.40 -3.50 -0.28
C SER A 28 0.04 -4.56 0.79
N GLY A 29 -0.24 -5.79 0.38
CA GLY A 29 -0.95 -6.79 1.18
C GLY A 29 -2.46 -6.56 1.23
N ASP A 30 -3.20 -7.58 1.63
CA ASP A 30 -4.65 -7.48 1.83
C ASP A 30 -5.01 -6.71 3.12
N LYS A 31 -6.29 -6.42 3.27
CA LYS A 31 -6.87 -5.99 4.55
C LYS A 31 -6.84 -7.14 5.56
N ALA A 32 -6.87 -6.80 6.84
CA ALA A 32 -7.02 -7.81 7.88
C ALA A 32 -8.43 -8.43 7.84
N LYS A 33 -8.58 -9.62 8.44
CA LYS A 33 -9.85 -10.37 8.48
C LYS A 33 -10.99 -9.61 9.17
N ASP A 34 -10.65 -8.72 10.10
CA ASP A 34 -11.58 -7.84 10.82
C ASP A 34 -11.95 -6.57 10.03
N ARG A 35 -11.51 -6.48 8.77
CA ARG A 35 -11.70 -5.35 7.84
C ARG A 35 -10.91 -4.09 8.18
N SER A 36 -10.01 -4.13 9.17
CA SER A 36 -9.00 -3.08 9.36
C SER A 36 -7.99 -3.07 8.20
N GLN A 37 -7.21 -1.99 8.07
CA GLN A 37 -6.24 -1.81 6.98
C GLN A 37 -5.14 -2.90 6.95
N GLY A 38 -4.89 -3.55 8.09
CA GLY A 38 -3.88 -4.59 8.21
C GLY A 38 -2.47 -4.08 7.97
N GLN A 39 -1.50 -4.99 7.94
CA GLN A 39 -0.09 -4.64 7.77
C GLN A 39 0.20 -4.22 6.32
N LEU A 40 1.08 -3.21 6.15
CA LEU A 40 1.64 -2.91 4.83
C LEU A 40 2.75 -3.92 4.50
N THR A 41 2.64 -4.54 3.33
CA THR A 41 3.61 -5.49 2.76
C THR A 41 3.84 -5.20 1.27
N GLY A 42 4.68 -5.98 0.60
CA GLY A 42 4.94 -5.82 -0.84
C GLY A 42 5.77 -4.58 -1.17
N ILE A 43 5.71 -4.16 -2.43
CA ILE A 43 6.63 -3.18 -2.99
C ILE A 43 6.52 -1.79 -2.33
N LEU A 44 5.31 -1.38 -1.88
CA LEU A 44 5.17 -0.09 -1.19
C LEU A 44 5.93 -0.09 0.14
N LYS A 45 5.94 -1.21 0.87
CA LYS A 45 6.77 -1.33 2.08
C LYS A 45 8.26 -1.23 1.76
N GLU A 46 8.70 -1.95 0.72
CA GLU A 46 10.10 -1.97 0.28
C GLU A 46 10.59 -0.59 -0.19
N LEU A 47 9.70 0.23 -0.73
CA LEU A 47 9.97 1.60 -1.16
C LEU A 47 9.89 2.64 -0.03
N GLY A 48 9.58 2.23 1.20
CA GLY A 48 9.59 3.10 2.38
C GLY A 48 8.26 3.80 2.69
N TYR A 49 7.15 3.40 2.06
CA TYR A 49 5.83 3.83 2.51
C TYR A 49 5.47 3.14 3.82
N THR A 50 4.63 3.79 4.63
CA THR A 50 4.12 3.28 5.91
C THR A 50 2.63 2.95 5.82
N GLU A 51 2.11 2.22 6.81
CA GLU A 51 0.69 1.90 6.92
C GLU A 51 -0.21 3.15 6.88
N ASP A 52 0.22 4.26 7.46
CA ASP A 52 -0.55 5.51 7.52
C ASP A 52 -0.70 6.18 6.14
N MET A 53 0.21 5.86 5.20
CA MET A 53 0.20 6.40 3.85
C MET A 53 -0.64 5.56 2.88
N VAL A 54 -1.11 4.37 3.27
CA VAL A 54 -1.73 3.41 2.33
C VAL A 54 -3.13 3.00 2.79
N TYR A 55 -4.12 3.26 1.94
CA TYR A 55 -5.50 2.84 2.16
C TYR A 55 -5.92 1.78 1.13
N LYS A 56 -6.37 0.63 1.63
CA LYS A 56 -6.84 -0.52 0.86
C LYS A 56 -8.36 -0.61 0.90
N PHE A 57 -8.97 -0.85 -0.26
CA PHE A 57 -10.42 -1.04 -0.38
C PHE A 57 -10.85 -2.46 -0.05
#